data_AF-A0A2H5Z106-F1
#
_entry.id   AF-A0A2H5Z106-F1
#
_cell.length_a   1.000
_cell.length_b   1.000
_cell.length_c   1.000
_cell.angle_alpha   90.00
_cell.angle_beta   90.00
_cell.angle_gamma   90.00
#
_symmetry.space_group_name_H-M   'P 1'
#
loop_
_entity.id
_entity.type
_entity.pdbx_description
1 polymer ?
#
loop_
_entity_poly.entity_id
_entity_poly.type
_entity_poly.pdbx_seq_one_letter_code
_entity_poly.pdbx_strand_id
1 'polypeptide(L)'
;MQVEQRDSKQPEVILETIADSMSYAGTYFPTPRGHAGIVVLGPEHAQLIAEAGWSKAQARQYLWEHFGRPAGVLRRLAKDALLDPALPDDAFVRFAHSPETILLVVAGARNAGISTVCPTFIGQQVTVPIRTKA
;
A
#
# COMPACT_ATOMS: atom_id res chain seq x y z
N MET A 1 -9.78 -0.22 -4.95
CA MET A 1 -9.22 -0.11 -6.31
C MET A 1 -8.66 -1.46 -6.69
N GLN A 2 -9.10 -2.00 -7.82
CA GLN A 2 -8.58 -3.25 -8.36
C GLN A 2 -7.13 -3.05 -8.84
N VAL A 3 -6.29 -4.05 -8.61
CA VAL A 3 -4.92 -4.10 -9.11
C VAL A 3 -4.74 -5.42 -9.86
N GLU A 4 -4.39 -5.34 -11.13
CA GLU A 4 -4.15 -6.49 -12.01
C GLU A 4 -2.64 -6.63 -12.23
N GLN A 5 -2.13 -7.85 -12.07
CA GLN A 5 -0.75 -8.19 -12.40
C GLN A 5 -0.61 -9.70 -12.67
N ARG A 6 -1.05 -10.18 -13.82
CA ARG A 6 -0.91 -11.60 -14.21
C ARG A 6 0.38 -11.92 -14.96
N ASP A 7 1.10 -10.91 -15.43
CA ASP A 7 2.19 -11.05 -16.39
C ASP A 7 3.53 -11.37 -15.73
N SER A 8 3.62 -11.25 -14.41
CA SER A 8 4.80 -11.60 -13.62
C SER A 8 4.50 -12.58 -12.50
N LYS A 9 5.49 -13.42 -12.20
CA LYS A 9 5.52 -14.32 -11.03
C LYS A 9 6.49 -13.86 -9.94
N GLN A 10 7.20 -12.75 -10.17
CA GLN A 10 8.18 -12.22 -9.21
C GLN A 10 7.45 -11.40 -8.14
N PRO A 11 7.68 -11.68 -6.83
CA PRO A 11 7.06 -10.93 -5.74
C PRO A 11 7.24 -9.42 -5.86
N GLU A 12 8.45 -8.99 -6.23
CA GLU A 12 8.82 -7.59 -6.38
C GLU A 12 7.91 -6.88 -7.39
N VAL A 13 7.72 -7.47 -8.57
CA VAL A 13 6.88 -6.87 -9.63
C VAL A 13 5.40 -6.83 -9.22
N ILE A 14 4.91 -7.88 -8.57
CA ILE A 14 3.53 -7.94 -8.05
C ILE A 14 3.31 -6.85 -7.00
N LEU A 15 4.22 -6.77 -6.02
CA LEU A 15 4.13 -5.83 -4.91
C LEU A 15 4.38 -4.39 -5.35
N GLU A 16 5.26 -4.15 -6.32
CA GLU A 16 5.49 -2.83 -6.93
C GLU A 16 4.20 -2.31 -7.58
N THR A 17 3.52 -3.16 -8.36
CA THR A 17 2.25 -2.80 -9.02
C THR A 17 1.18 -2.43 -7.98
N ILE A 18 1.15 -3.15 -6.86
CA ILE A 18 0.26 -2.85 -5.72
C ILE A 18 0.67 -1.55 -5.02
N ALA A 19 1.95 -1.33 -4.76
CA ALA A 19 2.47 -0.15 -4.10
C ALA A 19 2.24 1.13 -4.93
N ASP A 20 2.36 1.05 -6.25
CA ASP A 20 2.00 2.16 -7.13
C ASP A 20 0.50 2.49 -7.01
N SER A 21 -0.35 1.46 -7.00
CA SER A 21 -1.79 1.62 -6.79
C SER A 21 -2.16 2.17 -5.41
N MET A 22 -1.34 1.92 -4.38
CA MET A 22 -1.49 2.53 -3.06
C MET A 22 -1.15 4.03 -3.08
N SER A 23 -0.13 4.40 -3.85
CA SER A 23 0.53 5.72 -3.86
C SER A 23 -0.28 6.84 -4.56
N TYR A 24 -1.60 6.76 -4.55
CA TYR A 24 -2.46 7.80 -5.11
C TYR A 24 -2.32 9.12 -4.32
N ALA A 25 -1.79 10.17 -4.96
CA ALA A 25 -1.50 11.44 -4.30
C ALA A 25 -2.76 12.21 -3.86
N GLY A 26 -3.92 11.93 -4.45
CA GLY A 26 -5.19 12.53 -4.03
C GLY A 26 -5.57 12.16 -2.60
N THR A 27 -5.22 10.95 -2.16
CA THR A 27 -5.41 10.49 -0.77
C THR A 27 -4.26 10.87 0.16
N TYR A 28 -3.18 11.46 -0.37
CA TYR A 28 -2.13 11.98 0.48
C TYR A 28 -2.62 13.22 1.22
N PHE A 29 -2.54 13.16 2.54
CA PHE A 29 -2.76 14.24 3.47
C PHE A 29 -1.58 14.26 4.45
N PRO A 30 -0.75 15.30 4.44
CA PRO A 30 0.39 15.36 5.34
C PRO A 30 -0.12 15.45 6.79
N THR A 31 0.04 14.37 7.55
CA THR A 31 -0.36 14.26 8.95
C THR A 31 0.77 13.63 9.77
N PRO A 32 1.01 14.08 11.02
CA PRO A 32 1.98 13.45 11.91
C PRO A 32 1.69 11.99 12.25
N ARG A 33 0.48 11.49 11.93
CA ARG A 33 0.07 10.09 12.16
C ARG A 33 0.23 9.19 10.93
N GLY A 34 0.57 9.77 9.78
CA GLY A 34 0.80 9.07 8.52
C GLY A 34 -0.45 8.42 7.95
N HIS A 35 -0.33 7.90 6.74
CA HIS A 35 -1.38 7.11 6.10
C HIS A 35 -1.27 5.64 6.48
N ALA A 36 -2.41 4.97 6.43
CA ALA A 36 -2.50 3.52 6.35
C ALA A 36 -2.91 3.11 4.95
N GLY A 37 -2.70 1.85 4.63
CA GLY A 37 -3.23 1.21 3.43
C GLY A 37 -3.85 -0.12 3.81
N ILE A 38 -4.94 -0.51 3.17
CA ILE A 38 -5.44 -1.88 3.24
C ILE A 38 -5.15 -2.54 1.91
N VAL A 39 -4.47 -3.68 1.95
CA VAL A 39 -4.19 -4.50 0.78
C VAL A 39 -4.85 -5.85 0.98
N VAL A 40 -5.79 -6.15 0.11
CA VAL A 40 -6.39 -7.47 -0.04
C VAL A 40 -5.67 -8.16 -1.17
N LEU A 41 -4.70 -9.01 -0.83
CA LEU A 41 -4.04 -9.87 -1.80
C LEU A 41 -5.02 -10.93 -2.30
N GLY A 42 -5.10 -11.05 -3.62
CA GLY A 42 -5.73 -12.20 -4.25
C GLY A 42 -4.99 -13.49 -3.88
N PRO A 43 -5.69 -14.63 -3.78
CA PRO A 43 -5.06 -15.91 -3.43
C PRO A 43 -3.91 -16.31 -4.36
N GLU A 44 -3.97 -15.96 -5.65
CA GLU A 44 -2.91 -16.27 -6.63
C GLU A 44 -1.63 -15.47 -6.38
N HIS A 45 -1.73 -14.15 -6.13
CA HIS A 45 -0.57 -13.34 -5.75
C HIS A 45 0.04 -13.82 -4.43
N ALA A 46 -0.80 -14.12 -3.44
CA ALA A 46 -0.33 -14.63 -2.16
C ALA A 46 0.42 -15.96 -2.32
N GLN A 47 -0.07 -16.85 -3.19
CA GLN A 47 0.58 -18.12 -3.51
C GLN A 47 1.94 -17.89 -4.19
N LEU A 48 2.02 -17.04 -5.22
CA LEU A 48 3.27 -16.72 -5.93
C LEU A 48 4.33 -16.12 -4.99
N ILE A 49 3.91 -15.20 -4.11
CA ILE A 49 4.77 -14.61 -3.09
C ILE A 49 5.32 -15.70 -2.14
N ALA A 50 4.45 -16.60 -1.68
CA ALA A 50 4.85 -17.70 -0.79
C ALA A 50 5.77 -18.73 -1.49
N GLU A 51 5.49 -19.08 -2.74
CA GLU A 51 6.32 -19.99 -3.56
C GLU A 51 7.73 -19.44 -3.78
N ALA A 52 7.88 -18.11 -3.85
CA ALA A 52 9.16 -17.42 -3.90
C ALA A 52 9.86 -17.29 -2.53
N GLY A 53 9.27 -17.85 -1.46
CA GLY A 53 9.84 -17.86 -0.11
C GLY A 53 9.65 -16.58 0.70
N TRP A 54 8.79 -15.65 0.24
CA TRP A 54 8.53 -14.41 0.96
C TRP A 54 7.48 -14.59 2.06
N SER A 55 7.78 -14.08 3.24
CA SER A 55 6.84 -13.96 4.33
C SER A 55 5.90 -12.77 4.16
N LYS A 56 4.77 -12.81 4.87
CA LYS A 56 3.84 -11.66 4.97
C LYS A 56 4.53 -10.40 5.48
N ALA A 57 5.51 -10.54 6.38
CA ALA A 57 6.27 -9.41 6.92
C ALA A 57 7.16 -8.76 5.84
N GLN A 58 7.84 -9.57 5.02
CA GLN A 58 8.65 -9.08 3.90
C GLN A 58 7.78 -8.41 2.83
N ALA A 59 6.64 -9.01 2.46
CA ALA A 59 5.73 -8.40 1.51
C ALA A 59 5.21 -7.04 2.02
N ARG A 60 4.85 -6.96 3.30
CA ARG A 60 4.40 -5.71 3.94
C ARG A 60 5.52 -4.66 4.03
N GLN A 61 6.74 -5.09 4.32
CA GLN A 61 7.93 -4.23 4.32
C GLN A 61 8.16 -3.61 2.95
N TYR A 62 8.14 -4.43 1.89
CA TYR A 62 8.33 -3.97 0.52
C TYR A 62 7.27 -2.95 0.12
N LEU A 63 5.98 -3.23 0.40
CA LEU A 63 4.90 -2.28 0.13
C LEU A 63 5.14 -0.94 0.84
N TRP A 64 5.58 -0.95 2.09
CA TRP A 64 5.87 0.27 2.85
C TRP A 64 7.02 1.09 2.25
N GLU A 65 8.08 0.42 1.81
CA GLU A 65 9.24 1.07 1.18
C GLU A 65 8.85 1.78 -0.12
N HIS A 66 7.87 1.24 -0.86
CA HIS A 66 7.45 1.74 -2.17
C HIS A 66 6.12 2.52 -2.12
N PHE A 67 5.53 2.72 -0.93
CA PHE A 67 4.29 3.48 -0.75
C PHE A 67 4.57 4.96 -0.53
N GLY A 68 4.56 5.73 -1.62
CA GLY A 68 4.90 7.14 -1.61
C GLY A 68 5.01 7.77 -2.99
N ARG A 69 5.35 9.06 -3.03
CA ARG A 69 5.57 9.82 -4.27
C ARG A 69 6.75 10.79 -4.11
N PRO A 70 7.43 11.16 -5.20
CA PRO A 70 8.44 12.21 -5.15
C PRO A 70 7.87 13.56 -4.66
N ALA A 71 8.65 14.31 -3.89
CA ALA A 71 8.23 15.59 -3.31
C ALA A 71 7.70 16.58 -4.37
N GLY A 72 8.34 16.63 -5.54
CA GLY A 72 7.91 17.48 -6.66
C GLY A 72 6.51 17.13 -7.17
N VAL A 73 6.08 15.86 -7.09
CA VAL A 73 4.70 15.47 -7.42
C VAL A 73 3.71 16.06 -6.42
N LEU A 74 4.04 16.01 -5.13
CA LEU A 74 3.19 16.52 -4.07
C LEU A 74 3.07 18.05 -4.13
N ARG A 75 4.17 18.77 -4.38
CA ARG A 75 4.16 20.22 -4.58
C ARG A 75 3.28 20.65 -5.74
N ARG A 76 3.40 19.97 -6.90
CA ARG A 76 2.54 20.25 -8.08
C ARG A 76 1.04 20.07 -7.79
N LEU A 77 0.69 19.26 -6.79
CA LEU A 77 -0.68 19.00 -6.37
C LEU A 77 -1.11 19.82 -5.14
N ALA A 78 -0.30 20.79 -4.70
CA ALA A 78 -0.51 21.57 -3.47
C ALA A 78 -0.69 20.70 -2.21
N LYS A 79 0.09 19.62 -2.14
CA LYS A 79 0.07 18.62 -1.07
C LYS A 79 1.33 18.67 -0.19
N ASP A 80 2.04 19.78 -0.18
CA ASP A 80 3.36 19.96 0.40
C ASP A 80 3.38 20.71 1.75
N ALA A 81 2.22 20.94 2.36
CA ALA A 81 2.07 21.79 3.55
C ALA A 81 2.94 21.43 4.76
N LEU A 82 3.32 20.15 4.94
CA LEU A 82 4.25 19.70 6.00
C LEU A 82 5.58 19.17 5.45
N LEU A 83 5.85 19.33 4.15
CA LEU A 83 7.15 18.96 3.59
C LEU A 83 8.16 20.06 3.91
N ASP A 84 9.40 19.66 4.12
CA ASP A 84 10.52 20.60 4.18
C ASP A 84 10.63 21.35 2.84
N PRO A 85 10.57 22.70 2.80
CA PRO A 85 10.77 23.47 1.59
C PRO A 85 12.10 23.18 0.88
N ALA A 86 13.14 22.77 1.62
CA ALA A 86 14.46 22.43 1.07
C ALA A 86 14.54 21.00 0.51
N LEU A 87 13.49 20.17 0.67
CA LEU A 87 13.48 18.80 0.20
C LEU A 87 13.61 18.75 -1.35
N PRO A 88 14.57 18.00 -1.93
CA PRO A 88 14.68 17.88 -3.39
C PRO A 88 13.41 17.31 -4.03
N ASP A 89 13.09 17.73 -5.26
CA ASP A 89 11.86 17.30 -5.96
C ASP A 89 11.81 15.79 -6.24
N ASP A 90 12.96 15.15 -6.42
CA ASP A 90 13.11 13.71 -6.63
C ASP A 90 13.14 12.91 -5.31
N ALA A 91 13.21 13.58 -4.16
CA ALA A 91 13.21 12.91 -2.87
C ALA A 91 11.88 12.17 -2.65
N PHE A 92 11.99 10.90 -2.28
CA PHE A 92 10.82 10.04 -2.09
C PHE A 92 10.14 10.32 -0.75
N VAL A 93 8.88 10.76 -0.80
CA VAL A 93 8.04 10.98 0.37
C VAL A 93 7.18 9.75 0.62
N ARG A 94 7.54 8.98 1.65
CA ARG A 94 6.72 7.85 2.12
C ARG A 94 5.43 8.33 2.77
N PHE A 95 4.33 7.65 2.44
CA PHE A 95 3.00 8.03 2.94
C PHE A 95 2.69 7.42 4.31
N ALA A 96 3.25 6.24 4.59
CA ALA A 96 3.07 5.52 5.85
C ALA A 96 4.33 5.61 6.73
N HIS A 97 4.16 5.65 8.06
CA HIS A 97 5.29 5.73 8.99
C HIS A 97 5.99 4.41 9.25
N SER A 98 5.26 3.31 9.18
CA SER A 98 5.81 1.98 9.41
C SER A 98 5.05 0.94 8.59
N PRO A 99 5.64 -0.23 8.31
CA PRO A 99 4.95 -1.31 7.61
C PRO A 99 3.71 -1.81 8.37
N GLU A 100 3.68 -1.68 9.70
CA GLU A 100 2.54 -2.09 10.53
C GLU A 100 1.27 -1.28 10.26
N THR A 101 1.34 -0.11 9.60
CA THR A 101 0.15 0.64 9.21
C THR A 101 -0.49 0.12 7.93
N ILE A 102 0.12 -0.85 7.24
CA ILE A 102 -0.47 -1.55 6.09
C ILE A 102 -1.17 -2.84 6.53
N LEU A 103 -2.50 -2.86 6.42
CA LEU A 103 -3.31 -4.05 6.71
C LEU A 103 -3.24 -4.95 5.50
N LEU A 104 -2.37 -5.95 5.57
CA LEU A 104 -2.24 -6.96 4.52
C LEU A 104 -3.10 -8.17 4.88
N VAL A 105 -4.06 -8.53 4.04
CA VAL A 105 -4.89 -9.73 4.19
C VAL A 105 -4.95 -10.49 2.87
N VAL A 106 -5.17 -11.80 2.93
CA VAL A 106 -5.46 -12.62 1.74
C VAL A 106 -6.96 -12.91 1.76
N ALA A 107 -7.67 -12.50 0.71
CA ALA A 107 -9.11 -12.78 0.57
C ALA A 107 -9.53 -12.73 -0.91
N GLY A 108 -10.75 -13.17 -1.19
CA GLY A 108 -11.30 -13.24 -2.55
C GLY A 108 -11.22 -14.64 -3.15
N ALA A 109 -11.15 -14.71 -4.47
CA ALA A 109 -11.11 -15.94 -5.25
C ALA A 109 -9.93 -15.94 -6.21
N ARG A 110 -9.58 -17.12 -6.75
CA ARG A 110 -8.66 -17.24 -7.89
C ARG A 110 -9.30 -16.54 -9.09
N ASN A 111 -8.76 -15.38 -9.47
CA ASN A 111 -9.41 -14.44 -10.38
C ASN A 111 -8.39 -13.82 -11.33
N ALA A 112 -7.46 -14.61 -11.87
CA ALA A 112 -6.50 -14.19 -12.88
C ALA A 112 -5.56 -13.05 -12.44
N GLY A 113 -4.96 -13.16 -11.25
CA GLY A 113 -3.90 -12.23 -10.81
C GLY A 113 -4.44 -10.87 -10.37
N ILE A 114 -5.54 -10.89 -9.61
CA ILE A 114 -6.20 -9.67 -9.13
C ILE A 114 -6.06 -9.52 -7.62
N SER A 115 -5.61 -8.33 -7.19
CA SER A 115 -5.65 -7.87 -5.80
C SER A 115 -6.46 -6.58 -5.68
N THR A 116 -6.70 -6.11 -4.46
CA THR A 116 -7.44 -4.87 -4.20
C THR A 116 -6.73 -4.02 -3.16
N VAL A 117 -6.59 -2.73 -3.45
CA VAL A 117 -6.15 -1.71 -2.51
C VAL A 117 -7.37 -0.93 -2.02
N CYS A 118 -7.54 -0.79 -0.71
CA CYS A 118 -8.52 0.11 -0.11
C CYS A 118 -7.75 1.27 0.55
N PRO A 119 -7.78 2.48 -0.05
CA PRO A 119 -7.18 3.66 0.57
C PRO A 119 -7.83 3.94 1.92
N THR A 120 -7.02 4.28 2.91
CA THR A 120 -7.50 4.70 4.22
C THR A 120 -6.66 5.87 4.72
N PHE A 121 -7.23 6.65 5.62
CA PHE A 121 -6.62 7.86 6.14
C PHE A 121 -5.94 7.66 7.51
N ILE A 122 -6.46 6.76 8.36
CA ILE A 122 -6.03 6.65 9.75
C ILE A 122 -5.16 5.41 9.94
N GLY A 123 -3.97 5.61 10.52
CA GLY A 123 -2.95 4.59 10.81
C GLY A 123 -3.37 3.40 11.70
N GLN A 124 -4.61 3.38 12.20
CA GLN A 124 -5.12 2.31 13.04
C GLN A 124 -5.84 1.26 12.20
N GLN A 125 -5.43 0.01 12.37
CA GLN A 125 -6.07 -1.14 11.74
C GLN A 125 -7.01 -1.81 12.72
N VAL A 126 -8.21 -2.14 12.24
CA VAL A 126 -9.18 -2.90 13.01
C VAL A 126 -9.78 -3.96 12.09
N THR A 127 -9.58 -5.22 12.45
CA THR A 127 -10.30 -6.34 11.84
C THR A 127 -11.02 -7.06 12.97
N VAL A 128 -12.31 -6.78 13.15
CA VAL A 128 -13.14 -7.36 14.22
C VAL A 128 -14.42 -7.95 13.63
N PRO A 129 -14.99 -9.00 14.24
CA PRO A 129 -16.30 -9.51 13.84
C PRO A 129 -17.40 -8.47 14.02
N ILE A 130 -18.39 -8.47 13.13
CA ILE A 130 -19.65 -7.74 13.34
C ILE A 130 -20.40 -8.45 14.47
N ARG A 131 -20.70 -7.72 15.55
CA ARG A 131 -21.49 -8.23 16.68
C ARG A 131 -22.97 -7.96 16.42
N THR A 132 -23.81 -8.97 16.58
CA THR A 132 -25.26 -8.76 16.66
C THR A 132 -25.59 -8.15 18.02
N LYS A 133 -26.54 -7.21 18.07
CA LYS A 133 -27.17 -6.86 19.34
C LYS A 133 -27.98 -8.08 19.79
N ALA A 134 -27.71 -8.56 21.00
CA ALA A 134 -28.56 -9.54 21.66
C ALA A 134 -29.94 -8.93 21.97
#